data_AF-A0A0R3MHC6-F1
#
_entry.id   AF-A0A0R3MHC6-F1
#
_cell.length_a   1.000
_cell.length_b   1.000
_cell.length_c   1.000
_cell.angle_alpha   90.00
_cell.angle_beta   90.00
_cell.angle_gamma   90.00
#
_symmetry.space_group_name_H-M   'P 1'
#
loop_
_entity.id
_entity.type
_entity.pdbx_description
1 polymer ?
#
loop_
_entity_poly.entity_id
_entity_poly.type
_entity_poly.pdbx_seq_one_letter_code
_entity_poly.pdbx_strand_id
1 'polypeptide(L)'
;MEDALVAAATPLLLVVAQLRVVSNADIGALRRGMVEQIRRFEERAAKDQAGGGDIRAARYVICALLDEAVMTTHWGSESAWSDNSLLNQFHNETWGGEKVFQILERVQEKPAKYLALLKLINICLLMGFEGKYRVVEGGRERLEDLRSDVQRLLRDYASEPPAELSIRWRGAKVRTGVRRYVPLWIIFVAGVVTMLTSYSVFHWRLSDELAPVEQLLVVIGQSGPR
;
A
#
# COMPACT_ATOMS: atom_id res chain seq x y z
N MET A 1 10.84 -11.62 -7.64
CA MET A 1 11.79 -11.90 -6.54
C MET A 1 12.60 -10.67 -6.18
N GLU A 2 12.97 -9.83 -7.16
CA GLU A 2 13.73 -8.58 -6.98
C GLU A 2 13.20 -7.65 -5.88
N ASP A 3 11.88 -7.67 -5.62
CA ASP A 3 11.26 -6.80 -4.61
C ASP A 3 10.86 -7.53 -3.32
N ALA A 4 11.18 -8.81 -3.15
CA ALA A 4 10.75 -9.59 -1.98
C ALA A 4 11.28 -9.00 -0.67
N LEU A 5 12.55 -8.58 -0.67
CA LEU A 5 13.20 -7.97 0.49
C LEU A 5 12.54 -6.63 0.87
N VAL A 6 12.23 -5.81 -0.14
CA VAL A 6 11.55 -4.51 0.02
C VAL A 6 10.11 -4.69 0.49
N ALA A 7 9.39 -5.64 -0.10
CA ALA A 7 8.02 -5.98 0.29
C ALA A 7 7.95 -6.48 1.73
N ALA A 8 8.89 -7.35 2.15
CA ALA A 8 8.97 -7.85 3.52
C ALA A 8 9.25 -6.73 4.53
N ALA A 9 10.03 -5.71 4.14
CA ALA A 9 10.41 -4.56 4.95
C ALA A 9 9.32 -3.49 5.05
N THR A 10 8.34 -3.48 4.13
CA THR A 10 7.29 -2.44 4.02
C THR A 10 6.62 -2.08 5.35
N PRO A 11 6.22 -3.04 6.23
CA PRO A 11 5.64 -2.69 7.53
C PRO A 11 6.56 -1.87 8.43
N LEU A 12 7.88 -2.10 8.39
CA LEU A 12 8.86 -1.34 9.17
C LEU A 12 9.07 0.06 8.59
N LEU A 13 9.05 0.20 7.25
CA LEU A 13 9.11 1.51 6.60
C LEU A 13 7.89 2.38 6.94
N LEU A 14 6.71 1.78 7.07
CA LEU A 14 5.50 2.47 7.51
C LEU A 14 5.62 2.99 8.96
N VAL A 15 6.28 2.26 9.85
CA VAL A 15 6.57 2.74 11.21
C VAL A 15 7.40 4.00 11.16
N VAL A 16 8.45 4.05 10.32
CA VAL A 16 9.30 5.24 10.15
C VAL A 16 8.48 6.46 9.71
N ALA A 17 7.54 6.28 8.79
CA ALA A 17 6.63 7.35 8.38
C ALA A 17 5.72 7.82 9.53
N GLN A 18 5.23 6.91 10.37
CA GLN A 18 4.38 7.24 11.53
C GLN A 18 5.14 7.99 12.63
N LEU A 19 6.40 7.65 12.87
CA LEU A 19 7.24 8.31 13.88
C LEU A 19 7.35 9.82 13.68
N ARG A 20 7.29 10.28 12.42
CA ARG A 20 7.35 11.71 12.07
C ARG A 20 6.13 12.51 12.52
N VAL A 21 5.00 11.84 12.78
CA VAL A 21 3.71 12.48 13.12
C VAL A 21 3.40 12.35 14.61
N VAL A 22 3.99 11.37 15.29
CA VAL A 22 3.72 11.05 16.70
C VAL A 22 4.47 12.00 17.63
N SER A 23 3.73 12.70 18.49
CA SER A 23 4.29 13.65 19.46
C SER A 23 4.83 13.00 20.74
N ASN A 24 4.38 11.79 21.09
CA ASN A 24 4.87 11.04 22.25
C ASN A 24 4.57 9.53 22.07
N ALA A 25 5.42 8.67 22.61
CA ALA A 25 5.26 7.22 22.54
C ALA A 25 5.75 6.52 23.82
N ASP A 26 5.11 5.41 24.19
CA ASP A 26 5.70 4.46 25.14
C ASP A 26 6.87 3.74 24.45
N ILE A 27 8.09 4.15 24.81
CA ILE A 27 9.35 3.64 24.29
C ILE A 27 9.45 2.12 24.41
N GLY A 28 9.04 1.57 25.55
CA GLY A 28 9.12 0.14 25.82
C GLY A 28 8.16 -0.65 24.92
N ALA A 29 6.93 -0.18 24.77
CA ALA A 29 5.95 -0.79 23.88
C ALA A 29 6.36 -0.66 22.41
N LEU A 30 6.83 0.51 21.99
CA LEU A 30 7.31 0.78 20.63
C LEU A 30 8.45 -0.17 20.27
N ARG A 31 9.46 -0.28 21.14
CA ARG A 31 10.61 -1.17 20.94
C ARG A 31 10.18 -2.63 20.81
N ARG A 32 9.33 -3.14 21.71
CA ARG A 32 8.81 -4.51 21.63
C ARG A 32 8.09 -4.75 20.30
N GLY A 33 7.29 -3.79 19.85
CA GLY A 33 6.62 -3.83 18.55
C GLY A 33 7.59 -3.90 17.38
N MET A 34 8.63 -3.05 17.36
CA MET A 34 9.64 -3.03 16.30
C MET A 34 10.45 -4.33 16.26
N VAL A 35 10.88 -4.86 17.42
CA VAL A 35 11.60 -6.14 17.52
C VAL A 35 10.79 -7.28 16.91
N GLU A 36 9.50 -7.34 17.24
CA GLU A 36 8.60 -8.34 16.67
C GLU A 36 8.43 -8.17 15.15
N GLN A 37 8.28 -6.93 14.66
CA GLN A 37 8.20 -6.66 13.22
C GLN A 37 9.49 -7.00 12.47
N ILE A 38 10.65 -6.83 13.09
CA ILE A 38 11.96 -7.23 12.53
C ILE A 38 12.04 -8.74 12.38
N ARG A 39 11.64 -9.50 13.42
CA ARG A 39 11.59 -10.97 13.33
C ARG A 39 10.65 -11.44 12.22
N ARG A 40 9.48 -10.83 12.12
CA ARG A 40 8.53 -11.11 11.02
C ARG A 40 9.09 -10.73 9.66
N PHE A 41 9.89 -9.67 9.57
CA PHE A 41 10.59 -9.32 8.34
C PHE A 41 11.56 -10.45 7.94
N GLU A 42 12.38 -10.95 8.87
CA GLU A 42 13.30 -12.06 8.59
C GLU A 42 12.56 -13.32 8.13
N GLU A 43 11.47 -13.67 8.80
CA GLU A 43 10.63 -14.81 8.42
C GLU A 43 10.01 -14.64 7.03
N ARG A 44 9.46 -13.46 6.70
CA ARG A 44 8.88 -13.18 5.38
C ARG A 44 9.95 -13.22 4.29
N ALA A 45 11.09 -12.58 4.52
CA ALA A 45 12.19 -12.56 3.56
C ALA A 45 12.76 -13.97 3.31
N ALA A 46 12.87 -14.79 4.36
CA ALA A 46 13.29 -16.19 4.23
C ALA A 46 12.27 -17.04 3.46
N LYS A 47 10.97 -16.86 3.72
CA LYS A 47 9.88 -17.55 2.97
C LYS A 47 9.91 -17.22 1.49
N ASP A 48 10.26 -15.98 1.15
CA ASP A 48 10.40 -15.52 -0.24
C ASP A 48 11.78 -15.85 -0.85
N GLN A 49 12.56 -16.75 -0.20
CA GLN A 49 13.84 -17.27 -0.67
C GLN A 49 14.94 -16.21 -0.85
N ALA A 50 14.89 -15.12 -0.07
CA ALA A 50 15.99 -14.16 -0.03
C ALA A 50 17.25 -14.80 0.59
N GLY A 51 18.43 -14.45 0.07
CA GLY A 51 19.70 -14.98 0.59
C GLY A 51 19.94 -14.55 2.04
N GLY A 52 20.39 -15.46 2.90
CA GLY A 52 20.60 -15.16 4.33
C GLY A 52 21.60 -14.01 4.59
N GLY A 53 22.56 -13.81 3.69
CA GLY A 53 23.45 -12.63 3.73
C GLY A 53 22.70 -11.32 3.49
N ASP A 54 21.80 -11.29 2.50
CA ASP A 54 21.00 -10.12 2.14
C ASP A 54 19.97 -9.82 3.23
N ILE A 55 19.36 -10.84 3.86
CA ILE A 55 18.46 -10.68 5.00
C ILE A 55 19.18 -10.01 6.17
N ARG A 56 20.39 -10.47 6.52
CA ARG A 56 21.17 -9.86 7.61
C ARG A 56 21.59 -8.42 7.30
N ALA A 57 22.00 -8.15 6.06
CA ALA A 57 22.36 -6.79 5.63
C ALA A 57 21.15 -5.85 5.62
N ALA A 58 20.00 -6.31 5.11
CA ALA A 58 18.76 -5.54 5.14
C ALA A 58 18.27 -5.28 6.57
N ARG A 59 18.34 -6.28 7.46
CA ARG A 59 18.02 -6.09 8.89
C ARG A 59 18.89 -5.00 9.50
N TYR A 60 20.20 -5.01 9.21
CA TYR A 60 21.11 -3.98 9.67
C TYR A 60 20.66 -2.58 9.23
N VAL A 61 20.41 -2.42 7.93
CA VAL A 61 19.98 -1.15 7.33
C VAL A 61 18.66 -0.67 7.93
N ILE A 62 17.69 -1.57 8.14
CA ILE A 62 16.38 -1.23 8.73
C ILE A 62 16.52 -0.86 10.21
N CYS A 63 17.33 -1.58 10.99
CA CYS A 63 17.61 -1.23 12.38
C CYS A 63 18.26 0.16 12.47
N ALA A 64 19.26 0.44 11.64
CA ALA A 64 19.93 1.75 11.61
C ALA A 64 18.95 2.89 11.27
N LEU A 65 18.08 2.69 10.29
CA LEU A 65 17.05 3.65 9.92
C LEU A 65 16.04 3.89 11.07
N LEU A 66 15.54 2.82 11.70
CA LEU A 66 14.57 2.93 12.79
C LEU A 66 15.18 3.61 14.02
N ASP A 67 16.41 3.23 14.37
CA ASP A 67 17.13 3.85 15.48
C ASP A 67 17.34 5.34 15.22
N GLU A 68 17.77 5.73 14.02
CA GLU A 68 17.92 7.13 13.65
C GLU A 68 16.57 7.87 13.67
N ALA A 69 15.52 7.27 13.09
CA ALA A 69 14.18 7.86 13.08
C ALA A 69 13.66 8.14 14.50
N VAL A 70 13.84 7.20 15.45
CA VAL A 70 13.47 7.43 16.85
C VAL A 70 14.35 8.52 17.47
N MET A 71 15.67 8.47 17.30
CA MET A 71 16.60 9.45 17.87
C MET A 71 16.44 10.86 17.30
N THR A 72 15.80 11.03 16.14
CA THR A 72 15.45 12.35 15.58
C THR A 72 14.17 12.95 16.17
N THR A 73 13.37 12.16 16.90
CA THR A 73 12.20 12.69 17.64
C THR A 73 12.62 13.23 19.01
N HIS A 74 11.92 14.26 19.49
CA HIS A 74 12.22 14.87 20.79
C HIS A 74 12.11 13.86 21.95
N TRP A 75 11.02 13.10 21.98
CA TRP A 75 10.77 12.07 22.99
C TRP A 75 11.73 10.86 22.87
N GLY A 76 12.26 10.58 21.68
CA GLY A 76 13.24 9.51 21.48
C GLY A 76 14.63 9.93 21.97
N SER A 77 15.07 11.15 21.67
CA SER A 77 16.37 11.66 22.08
C SER A 77 16.53 11.82 23.59
N GLU A 78 15.43 12.06 24.32
CA GLU A 78 15.40 12.20 25.77
C GLU A 78 15.16 10.87 26.50
N SER A 79 15.01 9.77 25.75
CA SER A 79 14.77 8.44 26.31
C SER A 79 16.03 7.58 26.40
N ALA A 80 15.94 6.45 27.09
CA ALA A 80 16.99 5.43 27.14
C ALA A 80 17.10 4.57 25.84
N TRP A 81 16.65 5.09 24.68
CA TRP A 81 16.69 4.35 23.41
C TRP A 81 18.14 4.02 22.99
N SER A 82 19.07 4.96 23.19
CA SER A 82 20.49 4.79 22.86
C SER A 82 21.10 3.55 23.53
N ASP A 83 20.71 3.27 24.77
CA ASP A 83 21.28 2.18 25.57
C ASP A 83 20.79 0.81 25.10
N ASN A 84 19.60 0.76 24.52
CA ASN A 84 18.90 -0.47 24.13
C ASN A 84 18.39 -0.43 22.68
N SER A 85 19.15 0.18 21.78
CA SER A 85 18.81 0.35 20.36
C SER A 85 18.59 -1.00 19.65
N LEU A 86 17.95 -0.95 18.48
CA LEU A 86 17.72 -2.14 17.66
C LEU A 86 19.04 -2.68 17.10
N LEU A 87 19.97 -1.81 16.71
CA LEU A 87 21.33 -2.21 16.33
C LEU A 87 22.08 -2.89 17.47
N ASN A 88 21.96 -2.39 18.71
CA ASN A 88 22.58 -3.05 19.85
C ASN A 88 22.00 -4.46 20.03
N GLN A 89 20.68 -4.58 20.01
CA GLN A 89 20.01 -5.87 20.21
C GLN A 89 20.31 -6.92 19.12
N PHE A 90 20.31 -6.52 17.84
CA PHE A 90 20.41 -7.46 16.72
C PHE A 90 21.83 -7.62 16.16
N HIS A 91 22.70 -6.64 16.39
CA HIS A 91 24.04 -6.58 15.80
C HIS A 91 25.13 -6.29 16.83
N ASN A 92 24.79 -6.07 18.10
CA ASN A 92 25.73 -5.72 19.17
C ASN A 92 26.59 -4.50 18.80
N GLU A 93 25.96 -3.52 18.15
CA GLU A 93 26.58 -2.29 17.66
C GLU A 93 25.80 -1.07 18.16
N THR A 94 26.53 -0.06 18.65
CA THR A 94 25.94 1.16 19.23
C THR A 94 25.83 2.31 18.22
N TRP A 95 26.54 2.23 17.09
CA TRP A 95 26.50 3.25 16.05
C TRP A 95 26.59 2.60 14.65
N GLY A 96 25.48 2.60 13.91
CA GLY A 96 25.41 1.97 12.58
C GLY A 96 25.41 2.93 11.40
N GLY A 97 25.56 4.24 11.66
CA GLY A 97 25.52 5.28 10.63
C GLY A 97 26.62 5.17 9.58
N GLU A 98 27.75 4.52 9.88
CA GLU A 98 28.84 4.32 8.93
C GLU A 98 28.74 3.00 8.15
N LYS A 99 28.43 1.90 8.84
CA LYS A 99 28.41 0.57 8.22
C LYS A 99 27.30 0.43 7.17
N VAL A 100 26.19 1.18 7.27
CA VAL A 100 25.19 1.24 6.18
C VAL A 100 25.83 1.68 4.86
N PHE A 101 26.74 2.65 4.90
CA PHE A 101 27.44 3.12 3.70
C PHE A 101 28.52 2.13 3.23
N GLN A 102 29.18 1.42 4.13
CA GLN A 102 30.08 0.31 3.76
C GLN A 102 29.31 -0.86 3.11
N ILE A 103 28.07 -1.13 3.56
CA ILE A 103 27.18 -2.09 2.90
C ILE A 103 26.81 -1.57 1.52
N LEU A 104 26.46 -0.28 1.39
CA LEU A 104 26.14 0.34 0.11
C LEU A 104 27.29 0.23 -0.89
N GLU A 105 28.52 0.55 -0.50
CA GLU A 105 29.71 0.43 -1.35
C GLU A 105 29.85 -0.99 -1.91
N ARG A 106 29.74 -2.02 -1.06
CA ARG A 106 29.78 -3.43 -1.49
C ARG A 106 28.63 -3.83 -2.42
N VAL A 107 27.45 -3.27 -2.20
CA VAL A 107 26.27 -3.51 -3.05
C VAL A 107 26.48 -2.87 -4.43
N GLN A 108 27.07 -1.67 -4.49
CA GLN A 108 27.38 -0.94 -5.71
C GLN A 108 28.45 -1.63 -6.57
N GLU A 109 29.33 -2.45 -5.99
CA GLU A 109 30.28 -3.27 -6.77
C GLU A 109 29.58 -4.34 -7.64
N LYS A 110 28.42 -4.84 -7.19
CA LYS A 110 27.67 -5.92 -7.87
C LYS A 110 26.16 -5.63 -7.86
N PRO A 111 25.72 -4.52 -8.49
CA PRO A 111 24.35 -4.01 -8.36
C PRO A 111 23.31 -4.98 -8.93
N ALA A 112 23.61 -5.66 -10.05
CA ALA A 112 22.72 -6.69 -10.61
C ALA A 112 22.43 -7.84 -9.63
N LYS A 113 23.43 -8.23 -8.82
CA LYS A 113 23.28 -9.30 -7.82
C LYS A 113 22.50 -8.82 -6.59
N TYR A 114 22.76 -7.59 -6.16
CA TYR A 114 22.24 -7.03 -4.90
C TYR A 114 21.15 -5.98 -5.10
N LEU A 115 20.43 -6.05 -6.24
CA LEU A 115 19.45 -5.04 -6.64
C LEU A 115 18.37 -4.79 -5.59
N ALA A 116 17.87 -5.84 -4.94
CA ALA A 116 16.87 -5.73 -3.88
C ALA A 116 17.38 -4.93 -2.67
N LEU A 117 18.64 -5.14 -2.29
CA LEU A 117 19.27 -4.44 -1.16
C LEU A 117 19.62 -2.99 -1.54
N LEU A 118 20.07 -2.76 -2.77
CA LEU A 118 20.28 -1.41 -3.31
C LEU A 118 18.98 -0.59 -3.30
N LYS A 119 17.86 -1.18 -3.75
CA LYS A 119 16.53 -0.57 -3.69
C LYS A 119 16.12 -0.23 -2.26
N LEU A 120 16.32 -1.16 -1.32
CA LEU A 120 16.00 -0.94 0.10
C LEU A 120 16.81 0.23 0.68
N ILE A 121 18.14 0.26 0.45
CA ILE A 121 19.00 1.35 0.92
C ILE A 121 18.56 2.68 0.31
N ASN A 122 18.25 2.73 -0.99
CA ASN A 122 17.73 3.92 -1.63
C ASN A 122 16.43 4.42 -0.96
N ILE A 123 15.50 3.52 -0.64
CA ILE A 123 14.27 3.87 0.09
C ILE A 123 14.59 4.43 1.49
N CYS A 124 15.54 3.84 2.22
CA CYS A 124 16.00 4.38 3.50
C CYS A 124 16.58 5.81 3.36
N LEU A 125 17.40 6.05 2.34
CA LEU A 125 17.96 7.39 2.04
C LEU A 125 16.85 8.41 1.72
N LEU A 126 15.85 8.01 0.91
CA LEU A 126 14.70 8.85 0.57
C LEU A 126 13.80 9.16 1.78
N MET A 127 13.75 8.24 2.76
CA MET A 127 13.11 8.48 4.05
C MET A 127 13.98 9.28 5.03
N GLY A 128 15.04 9.93 4.53
CA GLY A 128 15.84 10.88 5.30
C GLY A 128 16.90 10.24 6.19
N PHE A 129 17.31 9.00 5.94
CA PHE A 129 18.51 8.45 6.59
C PHE A 129 19.75 9.25 6.17
N GLU A 130 20.51 9.71 7.17
CA GLU A 130 21.73 10.50 7.03
C GLU A 130 22.96 9.73 7.54
N GLY A 131 22.82 8.97 8.63
CA GLY A 131 23.91 8.20 9.23
C GLY A 131 25.14 9.07 9.53
N LYS A 132 26.32 8.63 9.08
CA LYS A 132 27.59 9.36 9.28
C LYS A 132 27.58 10.78 8.70
N TYR A 133 26.79 11.05 7.66
CA TYR A 133 26.82 12.35 6.97
C TYR A 133 26.16 13.48 7.77
N ARG A 134 25.42 13.17 8.84
CA ARG A 134 24.81 14.17 9.72
C ARG A 134 25.84 15.04 10.46
N VAL A 135 27.04 14.51 10.71
CA VAL A 135 28.09 15.18 11.51
C VAL A 135 29.34 15.54 10.70
N VAL A 136 29.40 15.12 9.44
CA VAL A 136 30.56 15.36 8.57
C VAL A 136 30.42 16.73 7.92
N GLU A 137 31.51 17.49 7.85
CA GLU A 137 31.57 18.76 7.13
C GLU A 137 31.25 18.58 5.63
N GLY A 138 30.31 19.37 5.11
CA GLY A 138 29.77 19.18 3.76
C GLY A 138 28.97 17.88 3.57
N GLY A 139 28.60 17.19 4.66
CA GLY A 139 27.98 15.87 4.61
C GLY A 139 26.64 15.85 3.86
N ARG A 140 25.85 16.92 3.95
CA ARG A 140 24.56 17.04 3.24
C ARG A 140 24.73 17.02 1.71
N GLU A 141 25.69 17.78 1.19
CA GLU A 141 25.99 17.80 -0.26
C GLU A 141 26.44 16.42 -0.73
N ARG A 142 27.40 15.80 -0.02
CA ARG A 142 27.85 14.43 -0.32
C ARG A 142 26.73 13.40 -0.26
N LEU A 143 25.78 13.57 0.66
CA LEU A 143 24.62 12.68 0.77
C LEU A 143 23.66 12.85 -0.41
N GLU A 144 23.45 14.06 -0.91
CA GLU A 144 22.64 14.31 -2.12
C GLU A 144 23.31 13.76 -3.38
N ASP A 145 24.64 13.91 -3.50
CA ASP A 145 25.41 13.32 -4.59
C ASP A 145 25.28 11.78 -4.56
N LEU A 146 25.47 11.18 -3.38
CA LEU A 146 25.31 9.75 -3.18
C LEU A 146 23.90 9.26 -3.52
N ARG A 147 22.86 10.00 -3.12
CA ARG A 147 21.46 9.68 -3.50
C ARG A 147 21.30 9.71 -5.02
N SER A 148 21.87 10.71 -5.68
CA SER A 148 21.82 10.85 -7.14
C SER A 148 22.55 9.69 -7.85
N ASP A 149 23.71 9.28 -7.34
CA ASP A 149 24.46 8.12 -7.82
C ASP A 149 23.67 6.81 -7.67
N VAL A 150 23.12 6.56 -6.49
CA VAL A 150 22.32 5.36 -6.21
C VAL A 150 21.09 5.31 -7.11
N GLN A 151 20.42 6.44 -7.34
CA GLN A 151 19.28 6.51 -8.24
C GLN A 151 19.65 6.28 -9.71
N ARG A 152 20.79 6.81 -10.17
CA ARG A 152 21.31 6.51 -11.53
C ARG A 152 21.57 5.02 -11.67
N LEU A 153 22.31 4.45 -10.73
CA LEU A 153 22.63 3.03 -10.72
C LEU A 153 21.36 2.16 -10.69
N LEU A 154 20.35 2.54 -9.92
CA LEU A 154 19.07 1.83 -9.93
C LEU A 154 18.34 1.94 -11.28
N ARG A 155 18.39 3.08 -11.97
CA ARG A 155 17.80 3.20 -13.32
C ARG A 155 18.50 2.30 -14.34
N ASP A 156 19.81 2.16 -14.24
CA ASP A 156 20.60 1.36 -15.18
C ASP A 156 20.37 -0.15 -15.00
N TYR A 157 20.09 -0.59 -13.77
CA TYR A 157 19.95 -2.01 -13.41
C TYR A 157 18.52 -2.46 -13.13
N ALA A 158 17.59 -1.55 -12.88
CA ALA A 158 16.18 -1.91 -12.81
C ALA A 158 15.66 -2.17 -14.23
N SER A 159 14.97 -3.29 -14.41
CA SER A 159 14.15 -3.52 -15.61
C SER A 159 13.24 -2.30 -15.84
N GLU A 160 13.06 -1.90 -17.10
CA GLU A 160 12.26 -0.72 -17.48
C GLU A 160 11.03 -0.59 -16.58
N PRO A 161 10.83 0.57 -15.91
CA PRO A 161 9.64 0.75 -15.11
C PRO A 161 8.46 0.50 -16.05
N PRO A 162 7.52 -0.39 -15.69
CA PRO A 162 6.32 -0.53 -16.50
C PRO A 162 5.76 0.87 -16.68
N ALA A 163 5.52 1.27 -17.93
CA ALA A 163 5.03 2.61 -18.29
C ALA A 163 3.70 2.97 -17.58
N GLU A 164 3.11 2.00 -16.90
CA GLU A 164 1.96 2.12 -16.05
C GLU A 164 2.40 2.40 -14.59
N LEU A 165 1.97 3.55 -14.06
CA LEU A 165 2.19 4.00 -12.67
C LEU A 165 1.73 3.01 -11.58
N SER A 166 1.13 1.88 -11.95
CA SER A 166 0.93 0.74 -11.07
C SER A 166 0.95 -0.58 -11.86
N ILE A 167 1.81 -1.53 -11.47
CA ILE A 167 1.76 -2.95 -11.91
C ILE A 167 0.43 -3.62 -11.52
N ARG A 168 -0.31 -3.03 -10.57
CA ARG A 168 -1.60 -3.49 -10.04
C ARG A 168 -2.67 -2.39 -10.11
N TRP A 169 -2.95 -1.87 -11.30
CA TRP A 169 -4.08 -0.93 -11.48
C TRP A 169 -5.43 -1.57 -11.09
N ARG A 170 -5.50 -2.91 -11.14
CA ARG A 170 -6.49 -3.68 -10.39
C ARG A 170 -6.05 -3.77 -8.94
N GLY A 171 -6.52 -2.80 -8.17
CA GLY A 171 -6.37 -2.77 -6.72
C GLY A 171 -6.57 -4.18 -6.14
N ALA A 172 -5.71 -4.54 -5.18
CA ALA A 172 -5.88 -5.75 -4.41
C ALA A 172 -7.35 -5.81 -3.99
N LYS A 173 -8.07 -6.86 -4.40
CA LYS A 173 -9.41 -7.15 -3.89
C LYS A 173 -9.25 -7.49 -2.42
N VAL A 174 -9.04 -6.47 -1.59
CA VAL A 174 -9.43 -6.50 -0.20
C VAL A 174 -10.90 -6.86 -0.29
N ARG A 175 -11.26 -8.04 0.22
CA ARG A 175 -12.65 -8.43 0.45
C ARG A 175 -13.22 -7.47 1.50
N THR A 176 -13.41 -6.21 1.15
CA THR A 176 -14.47 -5.44 1.76
C THR A 176 -15.72 -6.11 1.20
N GLY A 177 -16.40 -6.87 2.06
CA GLY A 177 -17.74 -7.32 1.78
C GLY A 177 -18.66 -6.11 1.70
N VAL A 178 -18.55 -5.32 0.63
CA VAL A 178 -19.59 -4.39 0.23
C VAL A 178 -20.71 -5.27 -0.27
N ARG A 179 -21.49 -5.75 0.69
CA ARG A 179 -22.80 -6.36 0.46
C ARG A 179 -23.58 -5.30 -0.31
N ARG A 180 -23.65 -5.49 -1.62
CA ARG A 180 -24.40 -4.63 -2.54
C ARG A 180 -25.85 -4.72 -2.09
N TYR A 181 -26.27 -3.76 -1.26
CA TYR A 181 -27.69 -3.57 -0.96
C TYR A 181 -28.34 -3.27 -2.30
N VAL A 182 -29.11 -4.23 -2.83
CA VAL A 182 -30.05 -3.93 -3.91
C VAL A 182 -31.07 -3.01 -3.25
N PRO A 183 -31.09 -1.72 -3.60
CA PRO A 183 -31.94 -0.79 -2.90
C PRO A 183 -33.40 -1.16 -3.20
N LEU A 184 -34.22 -1.23 -2.14
CA LEU A 184 -35.59 -1.79 -2.20
C LEU A 184 -36.49 -1.12 -3.24
N TRP A 185 -36.17 0.11 -3.67
CA TRP A 185 -36.89 0.80 -4.73
C TRP A 185 -36.87 0.06 -6.07
N ILE A 186 -35.84 -0.75 -6.37
CA ILE A 186 -35.79 -1.52 -7.62
C ILE A 186 -36.87 -2.61 -7.65
N ILE A 187 -37.15 -3.25 -6.51
CA ILE A 187 -38.24 -4.23 -6.38
C ILE A 187 -39.58 -3.54 -6.56
N PHE A 188 -39.75 -2.33 -5.99
CA PHE A 188 -40.96 -1.54 -6.15
C PHE A 188 -41.17 -1.13 -7.61
N VAL A 189 -40.14 -0.64 -8.30
CA VAL A 189 -40.19 -0.27 -9.72
C VAL A 189 -40.51 -1.49 -10.58
N ALA A 190 -39.86 -2.63 -10.35
CA ALA A 190 -40.15 -3.86 -11.09
C ALA A 190 -41.60 -4.34 -10.88
N GLY A 191 -42.13 -4.22 -9.67
CA GLY A 191 -43.52 -4.51 -9.36
C GLY A 191 -44.49 -3.60 -10.13
N VAL A 192 -44.25 -2.28 -10.12
CA VAL A 192 -45.06 -1.31 -10.86
C VAL A 192 -45.02 -1.57 -12.36
N VAL A 193 -43.85 -1.86 -12.93
CA VAL A 193 -43.71 -2.18 -14.36
C VAL A 193 -44.47 -3.46 -14.72
N THR A 194 -44.40 -4.49 -13.89
CA THR A 194 -45.12 -5.75 -14.11
C THR A 194 -46.64 -5.53 -14.03
N MET A 195 -47.10 -4.66 -13.13
CA MET A 195 -48.52 -4.34 -12.98
C MET A 195 -49.06 -3.45 -14.11
N LEU A 196 -48.26 -2.51 -14.61
CA LEU A 196 -48.63 -1.68 -15.76
C LEU A 196 -48.68 -2.48 -17.06
N THR A 197 -47.74 -3.40 -17.26
CA THR A 197 -47.73 -4.27 -18.44
C THR A 197 -48.92 -5.23 -18.43
N SER A 198 -49.23 -5.86 -17.29
CA SER A 198 -50.40 -6.71 -17.18
C SER A 198 -51.71 -5.94 -17.37
N TYR A 199 -51.85 -4.75 -16.76
CA TYR A 199 -52.99 -3.87 -16.95
C TYR A 199 -53.17 -3.48 -18.42
N SER A 200 -52.08 -3.12 -19.11
CA SER A 200 -52.14 -2.76 -20.53
C SER A 200 -52.59 -3.95 -21.37
N VAL A 201 -52.02 -5.13 -21.18
CA VAL A 201 -52.45 -6.34 -21.91
C VAL A 201 -53.93 -6.63 -21.67
N PHE A 202 -54.39 -6.49 -20.42
CA PHE A 202 -55.78 -6.72 -20.07
C PHE A 202 -56.72 -5.69 -20.69
N HIS A 203 -56.34 -4.41 -20.68
CA HIS A 203 -57.09 -3.33 -21.30
C HIS A 203 -57.21 -3.52 -22.81
N TRP A 204 -56.14 -3.92 -23.48
CA TRP A 204 -56.15 -4.18 -24.93
C TRP A 204 -57.04 -5.39 -25.28
N ARG A 205 -56.94 -6.48 -24.50
CA ARG A 205 -57.84 -7.64 -24.64
C ARG A 205 -59.30 -7.26 -24.44
N LEU A 206 -59.59 -6.43 -23.44
CA LEU A 206 -60.96 -6.03 -23.11
C LEU A 206 -61.50 -5.02 -24.14
N SER A 207 -60.68 -4.11 -24.65
CA SER A 207 -61.08 -3.18 -25.71
C SER A 207 -61.39 -3.90 -27.03
N ASP A 208 -60.63 -4.96 -27.35
CA ASP A 208 -60.91 -5.80 -28.52
C ASP A 208 -62.24 -6.56 -28.38
N GLU A 209 -62.64 -6.95 -27.15
CA GLU A 209 -63.95 -7.57 -26.88
C GLU A 209 -65.11 -6.56 -26.76
N LEU A 210 -64.85 -5.29 -26.42
CA LEU A 210 -65.85 -4.22 -26.32
C LEU A 210 -66.14 -3.52 -27.66
N ALA A 211 -65.21 -3.57 -28.62
CA ALA A 211 -65.39 -3.07 -29.99
C ALA A 211 -66.67 -3.57 -30.70
N PRO A 212 -67.08 -4.85 -30.60
CA PRO A 212 -68.34 -5.31 -31.21
C PRO A 212 -69.60 -4.78 -30.51
N VAL A 213 -69.54 -4.40 -29.23
CA VAL A 213 -70.70 -3.89 -28.47
C VAL A 213 -70.96 -2.42 -28.76
N GLU A 214 -69.92 -1.60 -28.97
CA GLU A 214 -70.10 -0.22 -29.45
C GLU A 214 -70.70 -0.18 -30.86
N GLN A 215 -70.32 -1.11 -31.74
CA GLN A 215 -70.93 -1.23 -33.07
C GLN A 215 -72.43 -1.58 -32.97
N LEU A 216 -72.81 -2.44 -32.02
CA LEU A 216 -74.22 -2.75 -31.74
C LEU A 216 -75.00 -1.56 -31.16
N LEU A 217 -74.38 -0.73 -30.31
CA LEU A 217 -74.99 0.50 -29.79
C LEU A 217 -75.13 1.60 -30.86
N VAL A 218 -74.16 1.74 -31.78
CA VAL A 218 -74.26 2.66 -32.93
C VAL A 218 -75.37 2.22 -33.89
N VAL A 219 -75.52 0.91 -34.13
CA VAL A 219 -76.59 0.36 -34.98
C VAL A 219 -77.97 0.55 -34.32
N ILE A 220 -78.10 0.33 -33.01
CA ILE A 220 -79.38 0.53 -32.30
C ILE A 220 -79.72 2.03 -32.17
N GLY A 221 -78.71 2.90 -32.00
CA GLY A 221 -78.88 4.36 -31.96
C GLY A 221 -79.32 4.99 -33.29
N GLN A 222 -79.01 4.35 -34.43
CA GLN A 222 -79.54 4.75 -35.74
C GLN A 222 -80.99 4.26 -35.99
N SER A 223 -81.52 3.38 -35.15
CA SER A 223 -82.88 2.82 -35.22
C SER A 223 -83.83 3.34 -34.12
N GLY A 224 -83.55 4.50 -33.53
CA GLY A 224 -84.52 5.21 -32.68
C GLY A 224 -85.54 5.97 -33.55
N PRO A 225 -86.86 5.85 -33.32
CA PRO A 225 -87.87 6.48 -34.17
C PRO A 225 -87.87 8.02 -34.00
N ARG A 226 -88.19 8.72 -35.10
CA ARG A 226 -88.70 10.10 -35.05
C ARG A 226 -90.09 10.14 -34.43
#